data_AF-A0A5N5WNW0-F1
#
_entry.id   AF-A0A5N5WNW0-F1
#
_cell.length_a   1.000
_cell.length_b   1.000
_cell.length_c   1.000
_cell.angle_alpha   90.00
_cell.angle_beta   90.00
_cell.angle_gamma   90.00
#
_symmetry.space_group_name_H-M   'P 1'
#
loop_
_entity.id
_entity.type
_entity.pdbx_description
1 polymer ?
#
loop_
_entity_poly.entity_id
_entity_poly.type
_entity_poly.pdbx_seq_one_letter_code
_entity_poly.pdbx_strand_id
1 'polypeptide(L)'
;MPFSDPVYTPGSCAMRLQNLEALSSASKSALLRSIANDISAVFICISKQLSHGTLSAKHTRPIHDFIKSIKKTELSGHVRLQRKVERHRQRERRWRAERKQVRKEIRDLMRHSEEICGRWKERLGKARGNINDATKELVVLRWKNELSKLQAERRMLLRGAADAIQAEPTQ
;
A
#
# COMPACT_ATOMS: atom_id res chain seq x y z
N MET A 1 60.15 5.83 15.38
CA MET A 1 60.32 4.37 15.15
C MET A 1 59.20 3.91 14.25
N PRO A 2 59.43 3.69 12.95
CA PRO A 2 58.37 3.17 12.08
C PRO A 2 58.20 1.68 12.37
N PHE A 3 56.98 1.29 12.74
CA PHE A 3 56.57 -0.11 12.79
C PHE A 3 56.56 -0.63 11.35
N SER A 4 57.51 -1.48 11.01
CA SER A 4 57.49 -2.26 9.78
C SER A 4 56.30 -3.21 9.84
N ASP A 5 55.23 -2.87 9.13
CA ASP A 5 54.15 -3.81 8.85
C ASP A 5 54.76 -5.05 8.16
N PRO A 6 54.50 -6.28 8.66
CA PRO A 6 55.03 -7.47 8.03
C PRO A 6 54.44 -7.55 6.62
N VAL A 7 55.33 -7.60 5.61
CA VAL A 7 54.98 -7.84 4.21
C VAL A 7 54.14 -9.11 4.14
N TYR A 8 52.84 -8.93 3.87
CA TYR A 8 51.89 -10.04 3.80
C TYR A 8 52.08 -10.76 2.47
N THR A 9 52.97 -11.76 2.43
CA THR A 9 53.08 -12.67 1.31
C THR A 9 51.96 -13.73 1.39
N PRO A 10 51.03 -13.78 0.43
CA PRO A 10 49.93 -14.73 0.49
C PRO A 10 50.45 -16.17 0.36
N GLY A 11 50.09 -17.02 1.32
CA GLY A 11 50.42 -18.44 1.27
C GLY A 11 49.66 -19.20 0.18
N SER A 12 50.07 -20.45 -0.09
CA SER A 12 49.50 -21.31 -1.14
C SER A 12 47.96 -21.38 -1.13
N CYS A 13 47.33 -21.51 0.04
CA CYS A 13 45.86 -21.52 0.16
C CYS A 13 45.22 -20.19 -0.27
N ALA A 14 45.83 -19.04 0.05
CA ALA A 14 45.32 -17.73 -0.31
C ALA A 14 45.48 -17.47 -1.82
N MET A 15 46.59 -17.91 -2.42
CA MET A 15 46.80 -17.83 -3.87
C MET A 15 45.75 -18.61 -4.66
N ARG A 16 45.36 -19.79 -4.16
CA ARG A 16 44.29 -20.62 -4.78
C ARG A 16 42.92 -19.95 -4.79
N LEU A 17 42.67 -18.96 -3.94
CA LEU A 17 41.40 -18.22 -3.88
C LEU A 17 41.32 -17.05 -4.87
N GLN A 18 42.40 -16.69 -5.57
CA GLN A 18 42.42 -15.51 -6.47
C GLN A 18 41.44 -15.63 -7.66
N ASN A 19 41.19 -16.85 -8.14
CA ASN A 19 40.31 -17.09 -9.29
C ASN A 19 38.92 -17.59 -8.88
N LEU A 20 38.49 -17.32 -7.64
CA LEU A 20 37.25 -17.90 -7.12
C LEU A 20 36.03 -17.51 -7.95
N GLU A 21 35.97 -16.29 -8.48
CA GLU A 21 34.81 -15.78 -9.22
C GLU A 21 34.57 -16.53 -10.53
N ALA A 22 35.65 -16.90 -11.24
CA ALA A 22 35.62 -17.58 -12.53
C ALA A 22 35.24 -19.08 -12.46
N LEU A 23 35.17 -19.66 -11.25
CA LEU A 23 34.87 -21.08 -11.07
C LEU A 23 33.37 -21.36 -11.06
N SER A 24 33.00 -22.57 -11.52
CA SER A 24 31.64 -23.11 -11.37
C SER A 24 31.28 -23.34 -9.88
N SER A 25 29.99 -23.39 -9.55
CA SER A 25 29.55 -23.66 -8.16
C SER A 25 30.10 -24.98 -7.59
N ALA A 26 30.16 -26.03 -8.42
CA ALA A 26 30.73 -27.32 -8.05
C ALA A 26 32.24 -27.22 -7.78
N SER A 27 32.98 -26.55 -8.66
CA SER A 27 34.43 -26.32 -8.52
C SER A 27 34.75 -25.42 -7.31
N LYS A 28 33.93 -24.40 -7.03
CA LYS A 28 34.02 -23.56 -5.81
C LYS A 28 33.89 -24.41 -4.56
N SER A 29 32.88 -25.28 -4.52
CA SER A 29 32.63 -26.16 -3.37
C SER A 29 33.77 -27.17 -3.17
N ALA A 30 34.29 -27.76 -4.25
CA ALA A 30 35.41 -28.69 -4.19
C ALA A 30 36.72 -28.00 -3.74
N LEU A 31 37.01 -26.80 -4.26
CA LEU A 31 38.17 -26.01 -3.86
C LEU A 31 38.11 -25.64 -2.38
N LEU A 32 36.98 -25.12 -1.91
CA LEU A 32 36.80 -24.75 -0.51
C LEU A 32 36.91 -25.97 0.41
N ARG A 33 36.40 -27.13 -0.01
CA ARG A 33 36.55 -28.39 0.73
C ARG A 33 38.01 -28.83 0.83
N SER A 34 38.78 -28.73 -0.26
CA SER A 34 40.21 -29.03 -0.24
C SER A 34 40.98 -28.08 0.69
N ILE A 35 40.72 -26.77 0.62
CA ILE A 35 41.36 -25.80 1.52
C ILE A 35 40.97 -26.06 2.98
N ALA A 36 39.72 -26.40 3.25
CA ALA A 36 39.27 -26.76 4.60
C ALA A 36 40.02 -28.00 5.11
N ASN A 37 40.19 -29.03 4.28
CA ASN A 37 40.97 -30.21 4.64
C ASN A 37 42.45 -29.86 4.94
N ASP A 38 43.06 -29.00 4.12
CA ASP A 38 44.44 -28.54 4.33
C ASP A 38 44.58 -27.81 5.68
N ILE A 39 43.64 -26.90 5.98
CA ILE A 39 43.59 -26.18 7.25
C ILE A 39 43.42 -27.17 8.42
N SER A 40 42.48 -28.12 8.32
CA SER A 40 42.28 -29.15 9.34
C SER A 40 43.55 -29.98 9.57
N ALA A 41 44.25 -30.39 8.51
CA ALA A 41 45.50 -31.12 8.61
C ALA A 41 46.59 -30.28 9.33
N VAL A 42 46.68 -28.98 9.02
CA VAL A 42 47.59 -28.06 9.72
C VAL A 42 47.28 -28.00 11.22
N PHE A 43 46.01 -27.84 11.62
CA PHE A 43 45.64 -27.82 13.04
C PHE A 43 45.92 -29.15 13.76
N ILE A 44 45.75 -30.29 13.08
CA ILE A 44 46.12 -31.60 13.62
C ILE A 44 47.65 -31.68 13.82
N CYS A 45 48.43 -31.25 12.84
CA CYS A 45 49.90 -31.22 12.94
C CYS A 45 50.37 -30.31 14.09
N ILE A 46 49.82 -29.11 14.21
CA ILE A 46 50.12 -28.18 15.31
C ILE A 46 49.79 -28.81 16.66
N SER A 47 48.65 -29.49 16.76
CA SER A 47 48.24 -30.18 18.01
C SER A 47 49.25 -31.28 18.39
N LYS A 48 49.72 -32.07 17.41
CA LYS A 48 50.78 -33.08 17.66
C LYS A 48 52.08 -32.44 18.15
N GLN A 49 52.50 -31.33 17.53
CA GLN A 49 53.74 -30.64 17.91
C GLN A 49 53.64 -29.94 19.29
N LEU A 50 52.44 -29.52 19.69
CA LEU A 50 52.16 -29.08 21.06
C LEU A 50 52.30 -30.24 22.06
N SER A 51 51.74 -31.41 21.75
CA SER A 51 51.83 -32.60 22.61
C SER A 51 53.27 -33.09 22.79
N HIS A 52 54.13 -32.90 21.78
CA HIS A 52 55.57 -33.21 21.88
C HIS A 52 56.39 -32.11 22.60
N GLY A 53 55.77 -30.99 23.00
CA GLY A 53 56.45 -29.87 23.63
C GLY A 53 57.31 -29.02 22.69
N THR A 54 57.35 -29.33 21.39
CA THR A 54 58.09 -28.58 20.37
C THR A 54 57.47 -27.20 20.14
N LEU A 55 56.14 -27.09 20.27
CA LEU A 55 55.43 -25.82 20.30
C LEU A 55 54.94 -25.53 21.72
N SER A 56 55.01 -24.26 22.10
CA SER A 56 54.39 -23.71 23.32
C SER A 56 53.19 -22.82 22.98
N ALA A 57 52.39 -22.47 24.00
CA ALA A 57 51.23 -21.58 23.86
C ALA A 57 51.56 -20.20 23.25
N LYS A 58 52.81 -19.74 23.37
CA LYS A 58 53.27 -18.49 22.75
C LYS A 58 53.25 -18.57 21.21
N HIS A 59 53.55 -19.74 20.63
CA HIS A 59 53.60 -19.94 19.18
C HIS A 59 52.21 -20.08 18.56
N THR A 60 51.19 -20.47 19.34
CA THR A 60 49.80 -20.56 18.87
C THR A 60 48.99 -19.28 19.06
N ARG A 61 49.56 -18.27 19.73
CA ARG A 61 48.89 -16.98 19.96
C ARG A 61 48.38 -16.31 18.66
N PRO A 62 49.14 -16.25 17.56
CA PRO A 62 48.64 -15.67 16.31
C PRO A 62 47.40 -16.36 15.75
N ILE A 63 47.30 -17.68 15.93
CA ILE A 63 46.15 -18.48 15.50
C ILE A 63 44.92 -18.14 16.35
N HIS A 64 45.11 -17.97 17.66
CA HIS A 64 44.04 -17.55 18.56
C HIS A 64 43.52 -16.14 18.22
N ASP A 65 44.43 -15.21 17.92
CA ASP A 65 44.09 -13.85 17.51
C ASP A 65 43.34 -13.82 16.17
N PHE A 66 43.75 -14.67 15.22
CA PHE A 66 43.05 -14.87 13.95
C PHE A 66 41.63 -15.42 14.14
N ILE A 67 41.45 -16.47 14.94
CA ILE A 67 40.12 -17.03 15.25
C ILE A 67 39.22 -15.96 15.90
N LYS A 68 39.78 -15.15 16.81
CA LYS A 68 39.05 -14.05 17.44
C LYS A 68 38.64 -12.97 16.43
N SER A 69 39.50 -12.65 15.47
CA SER A 69 39.19 -11.71 14.38
C SER A 69 38.01 -12.19 13.52
N ILE A 70 38.02 -13.47 13.12
CA ILE A 70 36.91 -14.09 12.36
C ILE A 70 35.60 -14.03 13.16
N LYS A 71 35.62 -14.41 14.44
CA LYS A 71 34.40 -14.35 15.28
C LYS A 71 33.83 -12.93 15.39
N LYS A 72 34.69 -11.91 15.44
CA LYS A 72 34.26 -10.51 15.51
C LYS A 72 33.60 -10.05 14.21
N THR A 73 34.10 -10.49 13.05
CA THR A 73 33.50 -10.13 11.76
C THR A 73 32.14 -10.80 11.55
N GLU A 74 31.99 -12.06 11.96
CA GLU A 74 30.70 -12.77 11.94
C GLU A 74 29.63 -12.09 12.81
N LEU A 75 29.98 -11.76 14.07
CA LEU A 75 29.07 -11.05 14.98
C LEU A 75 28.66 -9.68 14.42
N SER A 76 29.61 -8.95 13.81
CA SER A 76 29.32 -7.66 13.18
C SER A 76 28.38 -7.79 11.99
N GLY A 77 28.56 -8.83 11.16
CA GLY A 77 27.67 -9.18 10.05
C GLY A 77 26.26 -9.54 10.53
N HIS A 78 26.16 -10.37 11.57
CA HIS A 78 24.89 -10.77 12.19
C HIS A 78 24.13 -9.56 12.75
N VAL A 79 24.79 -8.71 13.53
CA VAL A 79 24.18 -7.49 14.09
C VAL A 79 23.72 -6.55 12.98
N ARG A 80 24.49 -6.39 11.89
CA ARG A 80 24.10 -5.57 10.74
C ARG A 80 22.84 -6.13 10.05
N LEU A 81 22.76 -7.45 9.85
CA LEU A 81 21.60 -8.12 9.28
C LEU A 81 20.37 -7.97 10.19
N GLN A 82 20.51 -8.20 11.48
CA GLN A 82 19.44 -8.04 12.46
C GLN A 82 18.89 -6.60 12.46
N ARG A 83 19.77 -5.59 12.43
CA ARG A 83 19.37 -4.18 12.28
C ARG A 83 18.64 -3.89 10.96
N LYS A 84 18.98 -4.57 9.86
CA LYS A 84 18.24 -4.43 8.60
C LYS A 84 16.83 -5.03 8.74
N VAL A 85 16.73 -6.24 9.26
CA VAL A 85 15.44 -6.92 9.49
C VAL A 85 14.53 -6.07 10.38
N GLU A 86 15.06 -5.51 11.47
CA GLU A 86 14.27 -4.68 12.37
C GLU A 86 13.78 -3.39 11.70
N ARG A 87 14.63 -2.74 10.88
CA ARG A 87 14.22 -1.59 10.07
C ARG A 87 13.12 -1.92 9.06
N HIS A 88 13.11 -3.12 8.50
CA HIS A 88 12.04 -3.59 7.61
C HIS A 88 10.74 -3.84 8.40
N ARG A 89 10.82 -4.49 9.56
CA ARG A 89 9.67 -4.70 10.46
C ARG A 89 9.03 -3.39 10.90
N GLN A 90 9.84 -2.39 11.27
CA GLN A 90 9.34 -1.06 11.64
C GLN A 90 8.67 -0.33 10.47
N ARG A 91 9.21 -0.46 9.26
CA ARG A 91 8.58 0.08 8.05
C ARG A 91 7.25 -0.60 7.77
N GLU A 92 7.17 -1.92 7.87
CA GLU A 92 5.90 -2.64 7.72
C GLU A 92 4.84 -2.18 8.73
N ARG A 93 5.22 -2.01 10.00
CA ARG A 93 4.29 -1.53 11.04
C ARG A 93 3.72 -0.16 10.68
N ARG A 94 4.56 0.77 10.25
CA ARG A 94 4.14 2.11 9.78
C ARG A 94 3.19 2.01 8.58
N TRP A 95 3.57 1.21 7.59
CA TRP A 95 2.73 0.95 6.41
C TRP A 95 1.35 0.38 6.77
N ARG A 96 1.27 -0.54 7.74
CA ARG A 96 -0.01 -1.08 8.21
C ARG A 96 -0.86 -0.02 8.90
N ALA A 97 -0.25 0.85 9.70
CA ALA A 97 -0.94 1.95 10.36
C ALA A 97 -1.49 2.95 9.33
N GLU A 98 -0.67 3.38 8.36
CA GLU A 98 -1.07 4.26 7.27
C GLU A 98 -2.24 3.65 6.47
N ARG A 99 -2.14 2.36 6.09
CA ARG A 99 -3.23 1.69 5.38
C ARG A 99 -4.52 1.63 6.20
N LYS A 100 -4.42 1.45 7.51
CA LYS A 100 -5.61 1.47 8.39
C LYS A 100 -6.23 2.86 8.44
N GLN A 101 -5.40 3.89 8.48
CA GLN A 101 -5.84 5.29 8.45
C GLN A 101 -6.53 5.62 7.12
N VAL A 102 -5.90 5.35 5.98
CA VAL A 102 -6.49 5.58 4.66
C VAL A 102 -7.83 4.85 4.49
N ARG A 103 -7.91 3.58 4.93
CA ARG A 103 -9.19 2.85 4.91
C ARG A 103 -10.28 3.51 5.76
N LYS A 104 -9.89 4.15 6.87
CA LYS A 104 -10.85 4.88 7.72
C LYS A 104 -11.33 6.14 7.00
N GLU A 105 -10.41 6.93 6.44
CA GLU A 105 -10.72 8.15 5.70
C GLU A 105 -11.65 7.87 4.51
N ILE A 106 -11.38 6.81 3.73
CA ILE A 106 -12.25 6.39 2.62
C ILE A 106 -13.66 6.05 3.13
N ARG A 107 -13.78 5.29 4.22
CA ARG A 107 -15.10 4.95 4.79
C ARG A 107 -15.86 6.18 5.27
N ASP A 108 -15.16 7.12 5.89
CA ASP A 108 -15.79 8.34 6.39
C ASP A 108 -16.26 9.21 5.22
N LEU A 109 -15.47 9.30 4.14
CA LEU A 109 -15.87 9.98 2.90
C LEU A 109 -17.10 9.33 2.24
N MET A 110 -17.14 8.01 2.15
CA MET A 110 -18.28 7.28 1.59
C MET A 110 -19.55 7.51 2.41
N ARG A 111 -19.45 7.51 3.73
CA ARG A 111 -20.61 7.82 4.59
C ARG A 111 -21.12 9.24 4.35
N HIS A 112 -20.21 10.20 4.26
CA HIS A 112 -20.58 11.59 3.99
C HIS A 112 -21.24 11.76 2.62
N SER A 113 -20.76 11.05 1.60
CA SER A 113 -21.37 11.09 0.27
C SER A 113 -22.75 10.43 0.25
N GLU A 114 -22.93 9.30 0.95
CA GLU A 114 -24.24 8.65 1.12
C GLU A 114 -25.24 9.57 1.80
N GLU A 115 -24.85 10.26 2.87
CA GLU A 115 -25.69 11.23 3.57
C GLU A 115 -26.11 12.40 2.65
N ILE A 116 -25.16 12.95 1.88
CA ILE A 116 -25.44 14.02 0.92
C ILE A 116 -26.41 13.52 -0.16
N CYS A 117 -26.13 12.36 -0.76
CA CYS A 117 -27.00 11.75 -1.76
C CYS A 117 -28.41 11.49 -1.22
N GLY A 118 -28.53 11.02 0.03
CA GLY A 118 -29.80 10.84 0.71
C GLY A 118 -30.59 12.14 0.82
N ARG A 119 -29.95 13.22 1.28
CA ARG A 119 -30.59 14.55 1.37
C ARG A 119 -31.03 15.08 0.00
N TRP A 120 -30.22 14.91 -1.03
CA TRP A 120 -30.59 15.32 -2.39
C TRP A 120 -31.76 14.51 -2.93
N LYS A 121 -31.78 13.20 -2.69
CA LYS A 121 -32.89 12.32 -3.10
C LYS A 121 -34.19 12.71 -2.44
N GLU A 122 -34.16 13.04 -1.15
CA GLU A 122 -35.33 13.53 -0.42
C GLU A 122 -35.84 14.87 -0.98
N ARG A 123 -34.94 15.83 -1.22
CA ARG A 123 -35.29 17.13 -1.82
C ARG A 123 -35.90 16.98 -3.21
N LEU A 124 -35.33 16.12 -4.05
CA LEU A 124 -35.87 15.82 -5.38
C LEU A 124 -37.25 15.14 -5.28
N GLY A 125 -37.44 14.23 -4.32
CA GLY A 125 -38.73 13.63 -4.04
C GLY A 125 -39.80 14.67 -3.68
N LYS A 126 -39.48 15.60 -2.79
CA LYS A 126 -40.37 16.71 -2.41
C LYS A 126 -40.68 17.63 -3.59
N ALA A 127 -39.67 18.04 -4.35
CA ALA A 127 -39.86 18.88 -5.52
C ALA A 127 -40.75 18.20 -6.58
N ARG A 128 -40.55 16.90 -6.82
CA ARG A 128 -41.38 16.10 -7.72
C ARG A 128 -42.83 16.03 -7.25
N GLY A 129 -43.05 15.86 -5.94
CA GLY A 129 -44.38 15.90 -5.33
C GLY A 129 -45.08 17.23 -5.59
N ASN A 130 -44.41 18.34 -5.25
CA ASN A 130 -44.94 19.69 -5.44
C ASN A 130 -45.30 19.98 -6.91
N ILE A 131 -44.46 19.56 -7.86
CA ILE A 131 -44.75 19.72 -9.29
C ILE A 131 -46.00 18.93 -9.69
N ASN A 132 -46.14 17.69 -9.22
CA ASN A 132 -47.31 16.86 -9.52
C ASN A 132 -48.59 17.49 -8.97
N ASP A 133 -48.55 18.02 -7.74
CA ASP A 133 -49.72 18.64 -7.13
C ASP A 133 -50.08 19.96 -7.81
N ALA A 134 -49.10 20.82 -8.11
CA ALA A 134 -49.31 22.02 -8.92
C ALA A 134 -49.90 21.68 -10.31
N THR A 135 -49.45 20.59 -10.93
CA THR A 135 -50.00 20.11 -12.21
C THR A 135 -51.47 19.73 -12.09
N LYS A 136 -51.85 19.01 -11.02
CA LYS A 136 -53.27 18.67 -10.76
C LYS A 136 -54.11 19.92 -10.54
N GLU A 137 -53.63 20.87 -9.74
CA GLU A 137 -54.34 22.13 -9.49
C GLU A 137 -54.55 22.93 -10.79
N LEU A 138 -53.52 23.01 -11.64
CA LEU A 138 -53.63 23.67 -12.95
C LEU A 138 -54.68 23.01 -13.85
N VAL A 139 -54.79 21.68 -13.85
CA VAL A 139 -55.84 20.97 -14.60
C VAL A 139 -57.23 21.34 -14.07
N VAL A 140 -57.42 21.35 -12.75
CA VAL A 140 -58.70 21.73 -12.12
C VAL A 140 -59.07 23.18 -12.45
N LEU A 141 -58.10 24.11 -12.34
CA LEU A 141 -58.32 25.51 -12.65
C LEU A 141 -58.65 25.73 -14.13
N ARG A 142 -57.98 25.02 -15.03
CA ARG A 142 -58.27 25.07 -16.47
C ARG A 142 -59.71 24.63 -16.76
N TRP A 143 -60.15 23.51 -16.17
CA TRP A 143 -61.51 23.01 -16.34
C TRP A 143 -62.56 23.98 -15.79
N LYS A 144 -62.33 24.56 -14.60
CA LYS A 144 -63.22 25.59 -14.04
C LYS A 144 -63.33 26.82 -14.94
N ASN A 145 -62.21 27.25 -15.52
CA ASN A 145 -62.17 28.38 -16.45
C ASN A 145 -62.98 28.09 -17.72
N GLU A 146 -62.77 26.93 -18.34
CA GLU A 146 -63.56 26.48 -19.51
C GLU A 146 -65.06 26.43 -19.21
N LEU A 147 -65.45 25.86 -18.07
CA LEU A 147 -66.85 25.81 -17.66
C LEU A 147 -67.45 27.23 -17.50
N SER A 148 -66.68 28.14 -16.91
CA SER A 148 -67.10 29.53 -16.71
C SER A 148 -67.26 30.27 -18.04
N LYS A 149 -66.38 30.03 -19.02
CA LYS A 149 -66.50 30.54 -20.39
C LYS A 149 -67.75 30.04 -21.08
N LEU A 150 -68.01 28.73 -21.05
CA LEU A 150 -69.22 28.14 -21.65
C LEU A 150 -70.50 28.68 -21.01
N GLN A 151 -70.51 28.88 -19.68
CA GLN A 151 -71.65 29.50 -18.99
C GLN A 151 -71.85 30.96 -19.40
N ALA A 152 -70.77 31.73 -19.56
CA ALA A 152 -70.84 33.11 -20.02
C ALA A 152 -71.37 33.19 -21.47
N GLU A 153 -70.87 32.35 -22.37
CA GLU A 153 -71.35 32.23 -23.76
C GLU A 153 -72.84 31.87 -23.81
N ARG A 154 -73.27 30.88 -23.02
CA ARG A 154 -74.70 30.51 -22.92
C ARG A 154 -75.55 31.66 -22.42
N ARG A 155 -75.09 32.44 -21.43
CA ARG A 155 -75.81 33.63 -20.93
C ARG A 155 -75.93 34.72 -22.01
N MET A 156 -74.88 34.94 -22.78
CA MET A 156 -74.89 35.91 -23.89
C MET A 156 -75.87 35.49 -24.99
N LEU A 157 -75.89 34.21 -25.37
CA LEU A 157 -76.84 33.67 -26.36
C LEU A 157 -78.30 33.76 -25.88
N LEU A 158 -78.56 33.43 -24.61
CA LEU A 158 -79.91 33.55 -24.04
C LEU A 158 -80.39 35.01 -23.97
N ARG A 159 -79.49 35.95 -23.64
CA ARG A 159 -79.80 37.38 -23.66
C ARG A 159 -80.10 37.87 -25.09
N GLY A 160 -79.25 37.52 -26.06
CA GLY A 160 -79.49 37.87 -27.46
C GLY A 160 -80.78 37.26 -28.03
N ALA A 161 -81.15 36.05 -27.63
CA ALA A 161 -82.42 35.43 -28.00
C ALA A 161 -83.62 36.14 -27.35
N ALA A 162 -83.52 36.56 -26.09
CA ALA A 162 -84.56 37.35 -25.42
C ALA A 162 -84.74 38.73 -26.07
N ASP A 163 -83.63 39.37 -26.45
CA ASP A 163 -83.64 40.65 -27.15
C ASP A 163 -84.23 40.52 -28.57
N ALA A 164 -84.02 39.39 -29.27
CA ALA A 164 -84.62 39.09 -30.57
C ALA A 164 -86.13 38.82 -30.50
N ILE A 165 -86.62 38.16 -29.44
CA ILE A 165 -88.06 37.93 -29.20
C ILE A 165 -88.79 39.26 -28.92
N GLN A 166 -88.12 40.25 -28.33
CA GLN A 166 -88.68 41.60 -28.15
C GLN A 166 -88.63 42.46 -29.42
N ALA A 167 -87.88 42.04 -30.45
CA ALA A 167 -87.73 42.76 -31.71
C ALA A 167 -88.62 42.25 -32.85
N GLU A 168 -89.40 41.17 -32.66
CA GLU A 168 -90.46 40.79 -33.60
C GLU A 168 -91.68 41.71 -33.44
N PRO A 169 -92.04 42.50 -34.46
CA PRO A 169 -93.18 43.40 -34.37
C PRO A 169 -94.48 42.60 -34.55
N THR A 170 -95.37 42.69 -33.57
CA THR A 170 -96.80 42.41 -33.76
C THR A 170 -97.30 43.27 -34.92
N GLN A 171 -97.82 42.61 -35.96
CA GLN A 171 -98.54 43.21 -37.08
C GLN A 171 -99.65 44.17 -36.64
#